data_AF-A0A938DH31-F1
#
_entry.id   AF-A0A938DH31-F1
#
_cell.length_a   1.000
_cell.length_b   1.000
_cell.length_c   1.000
_cell.angle_alpha   90.00
_cell.angle_beta   90.00
_cell.angle_gamma   90.00
#
_symmetry.space_group_name_H-M   'P 1'
#
loop_
_entity.id
_entity.type
_entity.pdbx_description
1 polymer ?
#
loop_
_entity_poly.entity_id
_entity_poly.type
_entity_poly.pdbx_seq_one_letter_code
_entity_poly.pdbx_strand_id
1 'polypeptide(L)'
;PRDPTQVYSGFDLYDSTWKWRENPALCAAHYVNWLISENLTAIKGINWLSVAEAADDCDRLVPIIRAGFNSGAPSYEPFARMSALVTLDMEPRDVLRKIMECCDADYGVDQNGLFTMAVGKWREPSITFTGTDISTFIEDFGPSSNDEVNSIRATYIEPRQNHQRMQAPIYEDAYSISKIGRRAGSFDLEWVTSVNQAWRLAARKVKRANRKRRITCSLGARAMTALKQRVVALSAPEFGLTGTFEIESLAPDGSLSNWQASLIEVTPDIFEDEAAPVDTVVNFAIINQPALSAPTSLIPAAVLTGSGVGVAQLSLDANKNTPDQAVPNITATALLADPLLQLDGRWSINGGATWSNFDVLLSQLIMQTPELPSGAQVTMQARWVSSIGSTSAYSTSVAVTIP
;
A
#
# COMPACT_ATOMS: atom_id res chain seq x y z
N PRO A 1 -3.56 -16.21 11.30
CA PRO A 1 -3.27 -15.78 12.69
C PRO A 1 -1.89 -15.12 12.79
N ARG A 2 -1.75 -13.91 13.34
CA ARG A 2 -0.43 -13.47 13.86
C ARG A 2 -0.11 -14.11 15.22
N ASP A 3 -0.98 -15.00 15.70
CA ASP A 3 -0.93 -15.62 17.02
C ASP A 3 -0.93 -17.15 16.87
N PRO A 4 0.14 -17.85 17.31
CA PRO A 4 0.26 -19.30 17.22
C PRO A 4 -0.71 -20.04 18.17
N THR A 5 -1.40 -19.34 19.07
CA THR A 5 -2.44 -19.91 19.93
C THR A 5 -3.81 -19.99 19.27
N GLN A 6 -3.99 -19.40 18.08
CA GLN A 6 -5.22 -19.53 17.31
C GLN A 6 -5.34 -20.94 16.74
N VAL A 7 -6.16 -21.77 17.40
CA VAL A 7 -6.51 -23.11 16.94
C VAL A 7 -7.77 -23.00 16.07
N TYR A 8 -7.73 -23.57 14.88
CA TYR A 8 -8.93 -23.72 14.05
C TYR A 8 -9.83 -24.76 14.70
N SER A 9 -10.82 -24.30 15.47
CA SER A 9 -11.80 -25.16 16.16
C SER A 9 -13.18 -25.18 15.49
N GLY A 10 -13.26 -24.69 14.25
CA GLY A 10 -14.50 -24.50 13.51
C GLY A 10 -14.79 -23.01 13.26
N PHE A 11 -15.60 -22.73 12.24
CA PHE A 11 -16.07 -21.37 11.97
C PHE A 11 -17.15 -20.99 12.98
N ASP A 12 -16.77 -20.38 14.09
CA ASP A 12 -17.71 -19.74 15.01
C ASP A 12 -17.68 -18.21 14.79
N LEU A 13 -18.81 -17.67 14.34
CA LEU A 13 -19.03 -16.22 14.17
C LEU A 13 -18.82 -15.45 15.49
N TYR A 14 -18.87 -16.13 16.64
CA TYR A 14 -18.73 -15.56 17.98
C TYR A 14 -17.33 -15.73 18.60
N ASP A 15 -16.36 -16.28 17.85
CA ASP A 15 -14.98 -16.37 18.35
C ASP A 15 -14.30 -14.99 18.34
N SER A 16 -14.33 -14.33 19.51
CA SER A 16 -13.73 -13.02 19.76
C SER A 16 -12.21 -12.95 19.55
N THR A 17 -11.53 -14.08 19.33
CA THR A 17 -10.09 -14.10 19.04
C THR A 17 -9.75 -13.73 17.60
N TRP A 18 -10.71 -13.81 16.67
CA TRP A 18 -10.50 -13.48 15.25
C TRP A 18 -10.80 -12.01 14.99
N LYS A 19 -9.83 -11.31 14.38
CA LYS A 19 -9.98 -9.92 13.96
C LYS A 19 -9.97 -9.86 12.44
N TRP A 20 -10.91 -9.11 11.88
CA TRP A 20 -10.95 -8.83 10.46
C TRP A 20 -9.67 -8.14 10.00
N ARG A 21 -9.18 -8.52 8.82
CA ARG A 21 -7.97 -7.94 8.22
C ARG A 21 -7.94 -8.15 6.71
N GLU A 22 -7.45 -7.15 5.99
CA GLU A 22 -7.29 -7.15 4.51
C GLU A 22 -5.86 -7.49 4.07
N ASN A 23 -5.02 -8.00 4.96
CA ASN A 23 -3.63 -8.31 4.64
C ASN A 23 -3.59 -9.65 3.88
N PRO A 24 -3.12 -9.66 2.61
CA PRO A 24 -3.21 -10.85 1.77
C PRO A 24 -2.38 -12.03 2.27
N ALA A 25 -1.28 -11.80 3.00
CA ALA A 25 -0.51 -12.88 3.59
C ALA A 25 -1.28 -13.64 4.66
N LEU A 26 -2.06 -12.93 5.47
CA LEU A 26 -2.89 -13.55 6.49
C LEU A 26 -4.14 -14.20 5.91
N CYS A 27 -4.71 -13.62 4.85
CA CYS A 27 -5.79 -14.24 4.09
C CYS A 27 -5.33 -15.55 3.44
N ALA A 28 -4.13 -15.59 2.84
CA ALA A 28 -3.53 -16.79 2.28
C ALA A 28 -3.34 -17.87 3.36
N ALA A 29 -2.72 -17.51 4.49
CA ALA A 29 -2.50 -18.45 5.59
C ALA A 29 -3.83 -19.00 6.16
N HIS A 30 -4.85 -18.16 6.30
CA HIS A 30 -6.18 -18.60 6.72
C HIS A 30 -6.79 -19.59 5.72
N TYR A 31 -6.71 -19.29 4.42
CA TYR A 31 -7.23 -20.17 3.37
C TYR A 31 -6.50 -21.52 3.33
N VAL A 32 -5.17 -21.54 3.44
CA VAL A 32 -4.40 -22.78 3.52
C VAL A 32 -4.76 -23.57 4.76
N ASN A 33 -4.96 -22.91 5.91
CA ASN A 33 -5.36 -23.60 7.14
C ASN A 33 -6.70 -24.32 6.98
N TRP A 34 -7.65 -23.68 6.30
CA TRP A 34 -8.94 -24.29 5.97
C TRP A 34 -8.77 -25.48 5.01
N LEU A 35 -7.91 -25.39 3.99
CA LEU A 35 -7.62 -26.54 3.12
C LEU A 35 -7.01 -27.72 3.90
N ILE A 36 -6.18 -27.44 4.91
CA ILE A 36 -5.60 -28.48 5.78
C ILE A 36 -6.68 -29.14 6.63
N SER A 37 -7.58 -28.37 7.24
CA SER A 37 -8.65 -28.93 8.08
C SER A 37 -9.61 -29.82 7.30
N GLU A 38 -9.85 -29.47 6.03
CA GLU A 38 -10.72 -30.24 5.12
C GLU A 38 -9.98 -31.39 4.42
N ASN A 39 -8.69 -31.62 4.70
CA ASN A 39 -7.84 -32.60 4.01
C ASN A 39 -7.82 -32.43 2.47
N LEU A 40 -7.90 -31.18 1.99
CA LEU A 40 -7.89 -30.83 0.57
C LEU A 40 -6.48 -30.50 0.05
N THR A 41 -5.44 -30.69 0.85
CA THR A 41 -4.05 -30.39 0.49
C THR A 41 -3.06 -31.37 1.13
N ALA A 42 -1.90 -31.54 0.50
CA ALA A 42 -0.77 -32.30 1.05
C ALA A 42 0.11 -31.48 2.01
N ILE A 43 -0.15 -30.17 2.14
CA ILE A 43 0.54 -29.28 3.07
C ILE A 43 0.22 -29.72 4.50
N LYS A 44 1.25 -29.87 5.35
CA LYS A 44 1.11 -30.39 6.72
C LYS A 44 0.83 -29.32 7.76
N GLY A 45 1.07 -28.05 7.44
CA GLY A 45 0.95 -26.94 8.36
C GLY A 45 1.42 -25.62 7.76
N ILE A 46 1.48 -24.58 8.59
CA ILE A 46 1.86 -23.22 8.18
C ILE A 46 3.16 -22.82 8.86
N ASN A 47 4.11 -22.29 8.09
CA ASN A 47 5.28 -21.64 8.66
C ASN A 47 4.91 -20.19 9.05
N TRP A 48 4.49 -20.00 10.30
CA TRP A 48 4.06 -18.70 10.80
C TRP A 48 5.16 -17.62 10.78
N LEU A 49 6.43 -17.99 10.84
CA LEU A 49 7.53 -17.02 10.72
C LEU A 49 7.61 -16.42 9.31
N SER A 50 7.51 -17.28 8.28
CA SER A 50 7.47 -16.83 6.88
C SER A 50 6.22 -15.99 6.59
N VAL A 51 5.06 -16.40 7.11
CA VAL A 51 3.82 -15.64 6.95
C VAL A 51 3.87 -14.30 7.69
N ALA A 52 4.48 -14.24 8.88
CA ALA A 52 4.62 -13.00 9.64
C ALA A 52 5.49 -11.99 8.89
N GLU A 53 6.64 -12.42 8.36
CA GLU A 53 7.52 -11.57 7.55
C GLU A 53 6.79 -11.06 6.30
N ALA A 54 6.08 -11.94 5.60
CA ALA A 54 5.28 -11.56 4.44
C ALA A 54 4.15 -10.59 4.81
N ALA A 55 3.49 -10.76 5.96
CA ALA A 55 2.46 -9.85 6.43
C ALA A 55 3.02 -8.46 6.75
N ASP A 56 4.22 -8.38 7.33
CA ASP A 56 4.90 -7.11 7.59
C ASP A 56 5.32 -6.42 6.29
N ASP A 57 5.77 -7.19 5.29
CA ASP A 57 6.06 -6.66 3.95
C ASP A 57 4.79 -6.15 3.22
N CYS A 58 3.63 -6.79 3.40
CA CYS A 58 2.34 -6.27 2.91
C CYS A 58 1.89 -4.99 3.61
N ASP A 59 2.17 -4.84 4.91
CA ASP A 59 1.76 -3.69 5.72
C ASP A 59 2.67 -2.46 5.53
N ARG A 60 3.84 -2.62 4.89
CA ARG A 60 4.79 -1.50 4.77
C ARG A 60 4.15 -0.33 4.04
N LEU A 61 4.51 0.87 4.47
CA LEU A 61 3.96 2.10 3.94
C LEU A 61 4.58 2.44 2.57
N VAL A 62 3.73 2.80 1.63
CA VAL A 62 4.07 3.16 0.26
C VAL A 62 3.49 4.53 -0.06
N PRO A 63 4.27 5.43 -0.70
CA PRO A 63 3.79 6.75 -1.05
C PRO A 63 2.61 6.71 -2.03
N ILE A 64 1.62 7.57 -1.82
CA ILE A 64 0.50 7.81 -2.72
C ILE A 64 0.39 9.29 -3.06
N ILE A 65 -0.06 9.59 -4.27
CA ILE A 65 -0.44 10.94 -4.69
C ILE A 65 -1.95 11.07 -4.52
N ARG A 66 -2.38 11.98 -3.65
CA ARG A 66 -3.80 12.35 -3.54
C ARG A 66 -4.09 13.60 -4.37
N ALA A 67 -5.20 13.58 -5.11
CA ALA A 67 -5.79 14.79 -5.66
C ALA A 67 -6.45 15.58 -4.51
N GLY A 68 -6.33 16.91 -4.49
CA GLY A 68 -7.00 17.79 -3.52
C GLY A 68 -6.06 18.73 -2.75
N PHE A 69 -6.54 19.33 -1.67
CA PHE A 69 -5.83 20.35 -0.89
C PHE A 69 -4.50 19.86 -0.28
N ASN A 70 -4.32 18.55 -0.13
CA ASN A 70 -3.06 17.90 0.28
C ASN A 70 -2.19 17.41 -0.90
N SER A 71 -2.40 17.93 -2.11
CA SER A 71 -1.51 17.73 -3.25
C SER A 71 -0.15 18.38 -2.93
N GLY A 72 0.74 17.61 -2.30
CA GLY A 72 2.03 18.08 -1.81
C GLY A 72 2.47 17.48 -0.46
N ALA A 73 1.57 16.92 0.35
CA ALA A 73 1.93 16.21 1.57
C ALA A 73 2.16 14.71 1.29
N PRO A 74 3.24 14.08 1.80
CA PRO A 74 3.48 12.67 1.60
C PRO A 74 2.39 11.86 2.31
N SER A 75 1.47 11.31 1.52
CA SER A 75 0.45 10.38 1.98
C SER A 75 0.95 8.96 1.79
N TYR A 76 0.57 8.04 2.67
CA TYR A 76 1.00 6.64 2.60
C TYR A 76 -0.19 5.69 2.66
N GLU A 77 -0.10 4.58 1.93
CA GLU A 77 -0.97 3.42 2.08
C GLU A 77 -0.14 2.14 2.31
N PRO A 78 -0.70 1.10 2.91
CA PRO A 78 -0.07 -0.22 2.96
C PRO A 78 0.22 -0.77 1.57
N PHE A 79 1.35 -1.47 1.40
CA PHE A 79 1.78 -1.99 0.10
C PHE A 79 0.70 -2.82 -0.59
N ALA A 80 0.07 -3.75 0.12
CA ALA A 80 -0.96 -4.63 -0.43
C ALA A 80 -2.16 -4.81 0.51
N ARG A 81 -3.35 -4.64 -0.05
CA ARG A 81 -4.65 -4.97 0.54
C ARG A 81 -5.42 -5.90 -0.40
N MET A 82 -6.30 -6.72 0.15
CA MET A 82 -7.21 -7.53 -0.67
C MET A 82 -8.62 -7.56 -0.10
N SER A 83 -9.59 -7.63 -1.00
CA SER A 83 -10.98 -7.96 -0.71
C SER A 83 -11.48 -8.92 -1.78
N ALA A 84 -11.98 -10.07 -1.35
CA ALA A 84 -12.27 -11.18 -2.26
C ALA A 84 -13.58 -11.89 -1.88
N LEU A 85 -14.26 -12.38 -2.90
CA LEU A 85 -15.32 -13.38 -2.79
C LEU A 85 -14.78 -14.69 -3.36
N VAL A 86 -14.72 -15.72 -2.52
CA VAL A 86 -14.33 -17.08 -2.93
C VAL A 86 -15.60 -17.92 -3.07
N THR A 87 -15.84 -18.49 -4.25
CA THR A 87 -16.95 -19.42 -4.50
C THR A 87 -16.45 -20.87 -4.48
N LEU A 88 -17.36 -21.82 -4.28
CA LEU A 88 -17.03 -23.26 -4.19
C LEU A 88 -16.51 -23.84 -5.51
N ASP A 89 -16.82 -23.17 -6.60
CA ASP A 89 -16.47 -23.48 -7.99
C ASP A 89 -15.06 -23.01 -8.36
N MET A 90 -14.39 -22.22 -7.51
CA MET A 90 -12.99 -21.85 -7.73
C MET A 90 -12.04 -22.95 -7.27
N GLU A 91 -11.10 -23.34 -8.13
CA GLU A 91 -10.05 -24.28 -7.75
C GLU A 91 -9.15 -23.68 -6.66
N PRO A 92 -8.75 -24.46 -5.63
CA PRO A 92 -7.93 -23.93 -4.54
C PRO A 92 -6.60 -23.32 -4.98
N ARG A 93 -6.00 -23.87 -6.04
CA ARG A 93 -4.77 -23.35 -6.63
C ARG A 93 -4.98 -21.97 -7.26
N ASP A 94 -6.13 -21.77 -7.90
CA ASP A 94 -6.50 -20.51 -8.54
C ASP A 94 -6.83 -19.44 -7.51
N VAL A 95 -7.48 -19.83 -6.40
CA VAL A 95 -7.68 -18.93 -5.25
C VAL A 95 -6.34 -18.45 -4.73
N LEU A 96 -5.41 -19.35 -4.42
CA LEU A 96 -4.07 -18.97 -3.95
C LEU A 96 -3.34 -18.08 -4.96
N ARG A 97 -3.37 -18.41 -6.24
CA ARG A 97 -2.75 -17.61 -7.30
C ARG A 97 -3.28 -16.17 -7.29
N LYS A 98 -4.60 -15.98 -7.23
CA LYS A 98 -5.22 -14.65 -7.17
C LYS A 98 -4.86 -13.89 -5.88
N ILE A 99 -4.70 -14.57 -4.73
CA ILE A 99 -4.20 -13.92 -3.50
C ILE A 99 -2.76 -13.41 -3.70
N MET A 100 -1.91 -14.24 -4.31
CA MET A 100 -0.51 -13.88 -4.56
C MET A 100 -0.39 -12.71 -5.54
N GLU A 101 -1.22 -12.67 -6.58
CA GLU A 101 -1.29 -11.56 -7.54
C GLU A 101 -1.58 -10.21 -6.87
N CYS A 102 -2.37 -10.19 -5.77
CA CYS A 102 -2.68 -8.96 -5.04
C CYS A 102 -1.48 -8.36 -4.30
N CYS A 103 -0.47 -9.18 -3.97
CA CYS A 103 0.70 -8.74 -3.20
C CYS A 103 2.01 -9.03 -3.91
N ASP A 104 1.96 -9.35 -5.21
CA ASP A 104 3.16 -9.67 -5.98
C ASP A 104 4.02 -10.76 -5.32
N ALA A 105 3.35 -11.71 -4.66
CA ALA A 105 3.98 -12.72 -3.84
C ALA A 105 4.19 -14.02 -4.61
N ASP A 106 5.01 -14.89 -4.04
CA ASP A 106 5.09 -16.29 -4.43
C ASP A 106 4.94 -17.18 -3.19
N TYR A 107 4.54 -18.43 -3.40
CA TYR A 107 4.35 -19.41 -2.34
C TYR A 107 5.06 -20.71 -2.63
N GLY A 108 5.41 -21.41 -1.55
CA GLY A 108 6.11 -22.67 -1.63
C GLY A 108 5.88 -23.51 -0.38
N VAL A 109 6.66 -24.59 -0.30
CA VAL A 109 6.62 -25.52 0.82
C VAL A 109 8.04 -25.70 1.35
N ASP A 110 8.22 -25.55 2.66
CA ASP A 110 9.51 -25.79 3.31
C ASP A 110 9.82 -27.30 3.36
N GLN A 111 11.06 -27.66 3.70
CA GLN A 111 11.56 -29.03 3.92
C GLN A 111 10.68 -29.85 4.89
N ASN A 112 9.97 -29.18 5.80
CA ASN A 112 9.06 -29.79 6.77
C ASN A 112 7.64 -30.02 6.22
N GLY A 113 7.36 -29.67 4.96
CA GLY A 113 6.00 -29.74 4.40
C GLY A 113 5.09 -28.59 4.83
N LEU A 114 5.67 -27.48 5.31
CA LEU A 114 4.94 -26.31 5.81
C LEU A 114 4.79 -25.24 4.72
N PHE A 115 3.63 -24.60 4.64
CA PHE A 115 3.38 -23.50 3.73
C PHE A 115 4.26 -22.28 4.05
N THR A 116 4.89 -21.74 3.02
CA THR A 116 5.71 -20.52 3.07
C THR A 116 5.25 -19.57 1.98
N MET A 117 5.40 -18.27 2.23
CA MET A 117 5.15 -17.24 1.23
C MET A 117 6.14 -16.09 1.36
N ALA A 118 6.40 -15.42 0.23
CA ALA A 118 7.28 -14.27 0.17
C ALA A 118 6.68 -13.20 -0.74
N VAL A 119 6.47 -12.00 -0.19
CA VAL A 119 6.00 -10.82 -0.93
C VAL A 119 7.13 -10.30 -1.82
N GLY A 120 6.77 -9.74 -2.99
CA GLY A 120 7.71 -9.15 -3.93
C GLY A 120 8.39 -7.92 -3.34
N LYS A 121 9.42 -8.11 -2.52
CA LYS A 121 10.26 -7.05 -1.99
C LYS A 121 11.70 -7.39 -2.32
N TRP A 122 12.47 -6.38 -2.71
CA TRP A 122 13.89 -6.56 -2.93
C TRP A 122 14.58 -7.00 -1.63
N ARG A 123 15.33 -8.10 -1.72
CA ARG A 123 16.23 -8.59 -0.68
C ARG A 123 17.56 -8.87 -1.35
N GLU A 124 18.65 -8.46 -0.70
CA GLU A 124 19.97 -8.77 -1.22
C GLU A 124 20.19 -10.30 -1.25
N PRO A 125 20.79 -10.83 -2.32
CA PRO A 125 21.03 -12.26 -2.43
C PRO A 125 21.99 -12.71 -1.34
N SER A 126 21.53 -13.64 -0.50
CA SER A 126 22.36 -14.25 0.56
C SER A 126 23.29 -15.35 0.01
N ILE A 127 22.95 -15.92 -1.15
CA ILE A 127 23.66 -17.02 -1.79
C ILE A 127 24.17 -16.57 -3.14
N THR A 128 25.49 -16.75 -3.33
CA THR A 128 26.18 -16.50 -4.60
C THR A 128 26.73 -17.80 -5.16
N PHE A 129 26.21 -18.25 -6.31
CA PHE A 129 26.77 -19.38 -7.04
C PHE A 129 27.95 -18.92 -7.88
N THR A 130 29.04 -19.69 -7.84
CA THR A 130 30.24 -19.47 -8.65
C THR A 130 30.25 -20.43 -9.84
N GLY A 131 31.13 -20.25 -10.83
CA GLY A 131 31.15 -21.17 -11.99
C GLY A 131 31.50 -22.62 -11.64
N THR A 132 32.06 -22.87 -10.45
CA THR A 132 32.24 -24.24 -9.91
C THR A 132 30.92 -24.94 -9.56
N ASP A 133 29.86 -24.17 -9.30
CA ASP A 133 28.53 -24.71 -8.96
C ASP A 133 27.68 -24.99 -10.21
N ILE A 134 28.09 -24.47 -11.37
CA ILE A 134 27.34 -24.54 -12.63
C ILE A 134 27.95 -25.66 -13.49
N SER A 135 27.15 -26.66 -13.83
CA SER A 135 27.57 -27.75 -14.71
C SER A 135 27.25 -27.46 -16.18
N THR A 136 26.05 -26.95 -16.45
CA THR A 136 25.58 -26.53 -17.78
C THR A 136 24.68 -25.30 -17.67
N PHE A 137 24.64 -24.47 -18.70
CA PHE A 137 23.70 -23.36 -18.77
C PHE A 137 23.26 -23.08 -20.21
N ILE A 138 22.06 -22.53 -20.33
CA ILE A 138 21.46 -21.99 -21.55
C ILE A 138 21.01 -20.57 -21.19
N GLU A 139 21.45 -19.59 -21.96
CA GLU A 139 21.09 -18.19 -21.79
C GLU A 139 20.15 -17.75 -22.93
N ASP A 140 18.97 -17.31 -22.56
CA ASP A 140 17.99 -16.69 -23.46
C ASP A 140 18.04 -15.17 -23.29
N PHE A 141 18.25 -14.47 -24.40
CA PHE A 141 18.35 -13.01 -24.43
C PHE A 141 17.02 -12.37 -24.79
N GLY A 142 16.47 -11.63 -23.84
CA GLY A 142 15.29 -10.78 -24.00
C GLY A 142 13.98 -11.58 -24.15
N PRO A 143 12.84 -10.88 -24.04
CA PRO A 143 11.55 -11.48 -24.32
C PRO A 143 11.40 -11.65 -25.83
N SER A 144 10.58 -12.60 -26.27
CA SER A 144 10.22 -12.65 -27.68
C SER A 144 9.46 -11.38 -28.06
N SER A 145 9.50 -10.96 -29.33
CA SER A 145 8.79 -9.75 -29.79
C SER A 145 7.27 -9.77 -29.48
N ASN A 146 6.71 -10.95 -29.22
CA ASN A 146 5.32 -11.13 -28.84
C ASN A 146 5.08 -11.02 -27.32
N ASP A 147 6.10 -11.27 -26.49
CA ASP A 147 6.02 -11.26 -25.03
C ASP A 147 6.44 -9.90 -24.43
N GLU A 148 7.06 -9.04 -25.22
CA GLU A 148 7.42 -7.68 -24.82
C GLU A 148 6.16 -6.84 -24.57
N VAL A 149 6.03 -6.30 -23.36
CA VAL A 149 4.92 -5.44 -22.97
C VAL A 149 5.49 -4.18 -22.33
N ASN A 150 5.16 -3.01 -22.87
CA ASN A 150 5.64 -1.72 -22.37
C ASN A 150 4.52 -0.76 -21.96
N SER A 151 3.26 -1.15 -22.17
CA SER A 151 2.08 -0.41 -21.73
C SER A 151 1.10 -1.38 -21.10
N ILE A 152 0.86 -1.30 -19.79
CA ILE A 152 -0.15 -2.12 -19.11
C ILE A 152 -1.25 -1.26 -18.56
N ARG A 153 -2.48 -1.69 -18.81
CA ARG A 153 -3.68 -1.19 -18.12
C ARG A 153 -4.16 -2.24 -17.14
N ALA A 154 -4.18 -1.89 -15.86
CA ALA A 154 -4.75 -2.75 -14.83
C ALA A 154 -6.25 -2.49 -14.65
N THR A 155 -7.03 -3.54 -14.41
CA THR A 155 -8.41 -3.43 -13.91
C THR A 155 -8.44 -3.81 -12.44
N TYR A 156 -9.26 -3.13 -11.64
CA TYR A 156 -9.40 -3.33 -10.19
C TYR A 156 -10.86 -3.09 -9.77
N ILE A 157 -11.20 -3.36 -8.51
CA ILE A 157 -12.54 -3.11 -7.96
C ILE A 157 -12.55 -1.81 -7.16
N GLU A 158 -13.36 -0.83 -7.55
CA GLU A 158 -13.40 0.48 -6.91
C GLU A 158 -14.48 0.54 -5.81
N PRO A 159 -14.13 0.54 -4.52
CA PRO A 159 -15.10 0.58 -3.44
C PRO A 159 -15.95 1.86 -3.44
N ARG A 160 -15.40 3.01 -3.86
CA ARG A 160 -16.13 4.30 -3.93
C ARG A 160 -17.22 4.33 -4.99
N GLN A 161 -17.17 3.41 -5.97
CA GLN A 161 -18.15 3.28 -7.03
C GLN A 161 -18.97 1.99 -6.86
N ASN A 162 -19.41 1.71 -5.62
CA ASN A 162 -20.21 0.52 -5.30
C ASN A 162 -19.54 -0.80 -5.72
N HIS A 163 -18.22 -0.91 -5.55
CA HIS A 163 -17.44 -2.11 -5.89
C HIS A 163 -17.55 -2.51 -7.38
N GLN A 164 -17.61 -1.52 -8.27
CA GLN A 164 -17.58 -1.76 -9.71
C GLN A 164 -16.15 -1.98 -10.23
N ARG A 165 -16.03 -2.77 -11.30
CA ARG A 165 -14.75 -2.97 -11.99
C ARG A 165 -14.36 -1.70 -12.74
N MET A 166 -13.23 -1.13 -12.36
CA MET A 166 -12.66 0.09 -12.92
C MET A 166 -11.27 -0.13 -13.48
N GLN A 167 -10.81 0.80 -14.30
CA GLN A 167 -9.46 0.78 -14.89
C GLN A 167 -8.55 1.73 -14.12
N ALA A 168 -7.39 1.25 -13.73
CA ALA A 168 -6.33 2.10 -13.20
C ALA A 168 -5.71 2.94 -14.35
N PRO A 169 -4.98 4.03 -14.01
CA PRO A 169 -4.14 4.72 -14.97
C PRO A 169 -3.21 3.74 -15.71
N ILE A 170 -2.86 4.04 -16.95
CA ILE A 170 -1.96 3.21 -17.74
C ILE A 170 -0.53 3.40 -17.20
N TYR A 171 0.20 2.31 -17.00
CA TYR A 171 1.65 2.37 -16.84
C TYR A 171 2.31 2.28 -18.22
N GLU A 172 3.22 3.20 -18.53
CA GLU A 172 3.93 3.26 -19.80
C GLU A 172 5.43 3.42 -19.59
N ASP A 173 6.23 2.50 -20.13
CA ASP A 173 7.69 2.61 -20.20
C ASP A 173 8.09 3.39 -21.46
N ALA A 174 8.25 4.70 -21.31
CA ALA A 174 8.58 5.61 -22.40
C ALA A 174 9.89 5.24 -23.12
N TYR A 175 10.88 4.69 -22.40
CA TYR A 175 12.16 4.29 -22.98
C TYR A 175 11.99 3.09 -23.91
N SER A 176 11.30 2.05 -23.45
CA SER A 176 10.98 0.87 -24.28
C SER A 176 10.10 1.23 -25.47
N ILE A 177 9.09 2.08 -25.27
CA ILE A 177 8.20 2.56 -26.35
C ILE A 177 9.00 3.28 -27.44
N SER A 178 9.97 4.12 -27.06
CA SER A 178 10.81 4.84 -28.04
C SER A 178 11.64 3.92 -28.94
N LYS A 179 11.99 2.72 -28.44
CA LYS A 179 12.88 1.77 -29.12
C LYS A 179 12.14 0.76 -29.99
N ILE A 180 11.02 0.23 -29.49
CA ILE A 180 10.34 -0.94 -30.07
C ILE A 180 8.92 -0.58 -30.54
N GLY A 181 8.42 0.61 -30.19
CA GLY A 181 7.03 1.00 -30.41
C GLY A 181 6.10 0.49 -29.29
N ARG A 182 4.84 0.93 -29.31
CA ARG A 182 3.87 0.61 -28.25
C ARG A 182 3.41 -0.86 -28.32
N ARG A 183 3.54 -1.58 -27.21
CA ARG A 183 3.07 -2.95 -26.98
C ARG A 183 2.17 -2.97 -25.75
N ALA A 184 0.87 -3.15 -25.98
CA ALA A 184 -0.14 -3.08 -24.94
C ALA A 184 -0.44 -4.46 -24.34
N GLY A 185 -0.54 -4.52 -23.00
CA GLY A 185 -1.03 -5.67 -22.25
C GLY A 185 -2.14 -5.25 -21.28
N SER A 186 -2.92 -6.24 -20.84
CA SER A 186 -3.92 -6.08 -19.78
C SER A 186 -3.49 -6.83 -18.53
N PHE A 187 -3.97 -6.35 -17.37
CA PHE A 187 -3.78 -7.05 -16.12
C PHE A 187 -5.05 -6.93 -15.26
N ASP A 188 -5.72 -8.03 -15.02
CA ASP A 188 -6.97 -8.02 -14.25
C ASP A 188 -6.70 -8.38 -12.80
N LEU A 189 -7.00 -7.44 -11.89
CA LEU A 189 -6.80 -7.56 -10.45
C LEU A 189 -8.15 -7.45 -9.72
N GLU A 190 -8.94 -8.50 -9.80
CA GLU A 190 -10.33 -8.53 -9.28
C GLU A 190 -10.44 -8.39 -7.76
N TRP A 191 -9.36 -8.65 -7.02
CA TRP A 191 -9.36 -8.62 -5.55
C TRP A 191 -8.60 -7.43 -4.97
N VAL A 192 -8.08 -6.56 -5.84
CA VAL A 192 -7.41 -5.31 -5.45
C VAL A 192 -8.43 -4.19 -5.42
N THR A 193 -8.45 -3.45 -4.31
CA THR A 193 -9.42 -2.36 -4.06
C THR A 193 -8.82 -0.96 -4.11
N SER A 194 -7.49 -0.84 -4.20
CA SER A 194 -6.78 0.45 -4.34
C SER A 194 -6.27 0.66 -5.77
N VAL A 195 -6.55 1.83 -6.32
CA VAL A 195 -6.06 2.28 -7.65
C VAL A 195 -4.53 2.33 -7.67
N ASN A 196 -3.94 2.83 -6.58
CA ASN A 196 -2.49 2.99 -6.43
C ASN A 196 -1.82 1.62 -6.36
N GLN A 197 -2.39 0.68 -5.61
CA GLN A 197 -1.91 -0.71 -5.57
C GLN A 197 -1.97 -1.36 -6.95
N ALA A 198 -3.09 -1.24 -7.67
CA ALA A 198 -3.25 -1.82 -9.01
C ALA A 198 -2.24 -1.27 -10.01
N TRP A 199 -1.99 0.06 -9.97
CA TRP A 199 -0.99 0.69 -10.83
C TRP A 199 0.44 0.23 -10.50
N ARG A 200 0.80 0.14 -9.21
CA ARG A 200 2.12 -0.36 -8.79
C ARG A 200 2.35 -1.80 -9.24
N LEU A 201 1.35 -2.67 -9.09
CA LEU A 201 1.44 -4.06 -9.56
C LEU A 201 1.58 -4.13 -11.09
N ALA A 202 0.91 -3.25 -11.84
CA ALA A 202 1.10 -3.12 -13.29
C ALA A 202 2.51 -2.67 -13.66
N ALA A 203 3.06 -1.68 -12.96
CA ALA A 203 4.42 -1.19 -13.14
C ALA A 203 5.44 -2.32 -12.97
N ARG A 204 5.33 -3.07 -11.86
CA ARG A 204 6.17 -4.23 -11.60
C ARG A 204 6.04 -5.28 -12.69
N LYS A 205 4.82 -5.57 -13.16
CA LYS A 205 4.59 -6.53 -14.24
C LYS A 205 5.27 -6.12 -15.55
N VAL A 206 5.23 -4.84 -15.93
CA VAL A 206 5.97 -4.32 -17.10
C VAL A 206 7.47 -4.45 -16.92
N LYS A 207 8.00 -4.03 -15.76
CA LYS A 207 9.43 -4.15 -15.46
C LYS A 207 9.90 -5.61 -15.46
N ARG A 208 9.03 -6.57 -15.09
CA ARG A 208 9.30 -8.01 -15.18
C ARG A 208 9.18 -8.59 -16.58
N ALA A 209 8.25 -8.10 -17.39
CA ALA A 209 8.08 -8.57 -18.76
C ALA A 209 9.27 -8.18 -19.65
N ASN A 210 9.80 -6.96 -19.49
CA ASN A 210 10.89 -6.44 -20.33
C ASN A 210 12.30 -6.85 -19.87
N ARG A 211 12.44 -8.02 -19.23
CA ARG A 211 13.72 -8.50 -18.70
C ARG A 211 14.65 -8.97 -19.80
N LYS A 212 15.96 -8.78 -19.59
CA LYS A 212 16.98 -8.95 -20.62
C LYS A 212 17.58 -10.35 -20.68
N ARG A 213 17.57 -11.11 -19.59
CA ARG A 213 18.22 -12.42 -19.52
C ARG A 213 17.42 -13.42 -18.70
N ARG A 214 17.18 -14.58 -19.29
CA ARG A 214 16.71 -15.79 -18.60
C ARG A 214 17.80 -16.85 -18.74
N ILE A 215 18.14 -17.51 -17.63
CA ILE A 215 19.17 -18.53 -17.59
C ILE A 215 18.52 -19.82 -17.10
N THR A 216 18.61 -20.87 -17.91
CA THR A 216 18.32 -22.23 -17.45
C THR A 216 19.64 -22.92 -17.21
N CYS A 217 19.94 -23.29 -15.98
CA CYS A 217 21.21 -23.91 -15.61
C CYS A 217 21.02 -25.17 -14.79
N SER A 218 21.99 -26.08 -14.91
CA SER A 218 22.16 -27.20 -14.00
C SER A 218 23.19 -26.82 -12.95
N LEU A 219 22.77 -26.91 -11.70
CA LEU A 219 23.53 -26.57 -10.51
C LEU A 219 23.87 -27.84 -9.72
N GLY A 220 24.97 -27.83 -8.99
CA GLY A 220 25.32 -28.89 -8.05
C GLY A 220 24.44 -28.93 -6.79
N ALA A 221 24.76 -29.84 -5.86
CA ALA A 221 24.01 -30.04 -4.61
C ALA A 221 23.84 -28.77 -3.74
N ARG A 222 24.73 -27.78 -3.90
CA ARG A 222 24.64 -26.48 -3.21
C ARG A 222 23.36 -25.72 -3.57
N ALA A 223 22.73 -26.01 -4.71
CA ALA A 223 21.46 -25.43 -5.12
C ALA A 223 20.35 -25.63 -4.09
N MET A 224 20.39 -26.70 -3.30
CA MET A 224 19.45 -26.94 -2.21
C MET A 224 19.39 -25.80 -1.18
N THR A 225 20.48 -25.05 -1.01
CA THR A 225 20.51 -23.89 -0.11
C THR A 225 19.63 -22.74 -0.60
N ALA A 226 19.35 -22.67 -1.90
CA ALA A 226 18.54 -21.65 -2.53
C ALA A 226 17.03 -21.92 -2.48
N LEU A 227 16.57 -23.08 -1.98
CA LEU A 227 15.14 -23.40 -1.85
C LEU A 227 14.34 -22.40 -0.99
N LYS A 228 15.01 -21.70 -0.07
CA LYS A 228 14.40 -20.66 0.78
C LYS A 228 14.64 -19.24 0.28
N GLN A 229 15.32 -19.09 -0.85
CA GLN A 229 15.67 -17.80 -1.41
C GLN A 229 14.77 -17.52 -2.61
N ARG A 230 14.33 -16.27 -2.73
CA ARG A 230 13.68 -15.77 -3.94
C ARG A 230 14.71 -15.31 -4.97
N VAL A 231 15.81 -14.74 -4.48
CA VAL A 231 16.84 -14.08 -5.28
C VAL A 231 18.21 -14.66 -4.93
N VAL A 232 19.01 -14.96 -5.96
CA VAL A 232 20.37 -15.49 -5.87
C VAL A 232 21.30 -14.68 -6.75
N ALA A 233 22.58 -14.61 -6.36
CA ALA A 233 23.62 -14.02 -7.19
C ALA A 233 24.33 -15.10 -7.99
N LEU A 234 24.64 -14.82 -9.25
CA LEU A 234 25.58 -15.60 -10.05
C LEU A 234 26.86 -14.80 -10.23
N SER A 235 28.01 -15.40 -9.91
CA SER A 235 29.34 -14.83 -10.10
C SER A 235 30.24 -15.86 -10.78
N ALA A 236 30.11 -15.95 -12.10
CA ALA A 236 30.95 -16.76 -12.96
C ALA A 236 31.51 -15.89 -14.10
N PRO A 237 32.48 -14.99 -13.79
CA PRO A 237 33.06 -14.09 -14.78
C PRO A 237 33.72 -14.82 -15.95
N GLU A 238 34.22 -16.05 -15.73
CA GLU A 238 34.75 -16.95 -16.76
C GLU A 238 33.75 -17.28 -17.88
N PHE A 239 32.44 -17.22 -17.59
CA PHE A 239 31.37 -17.46 -18.55
C PHE A 239 30.64 -16.16 -18.96
N GLY A 240 31.07 -15.00 -18.46
CA GLY A 240 30.37 -13.74 -18.65
C GLY A 240 29.04 -13.65 -17.89
N LEU A 241 28.80 -14.55 -16.93
CA LEU A 241 27.60 -14.60 -16.11
C LEU A 241 27.87 -13.90 -14.78
N THR A 242 27.45 -12.64 -14.68
CA THR A 242 27.51 -11.90 -13.41
C THR A 242 26.24 -11.07 -13.28
N GLY A 243 25.51 -11.28 -12.20
CA GLY A 243 24.24 -10.60 -12.00
C GLY A 243 23.44 -11.18 -10.85
N THR A 244 22.29 -10.56 -10.59
CA THR A 244 21.33 -11.01 -9.59
C THR A 244 20.10 -11.55 -10.30
N PHE A 245 19.64 -12.71 -9.87
CA PHE A 245 18.58 -13.47 -10.54
C PHE A 245 17.52 -13.93 -9.54
N GLU A 246 16.26 -13.82 -9.94
CA GLU A 246 15.12 -14.41 -9.26
C GLU A 246 14.92 -15.85 -9.72
N ILE A 247 14.60 -16.75 -8.78
CA ILE A 247 14.36 -18.16 -9.05
C ILE A 247 12.90 -18.32 -9.50
N GLU A 248 12.70 -18.78 -10.72
CA GLU A 248 11.37 -19.13 -11.24
C GLU A 248 11.06 -20.60 -10.96
N SER A 249 12.06 -21.47 -11.12
CA SER A 249 11.94 -22.88 -10.77
C SER A 249 13.27 -23.42 -10.27
N LEU A 250 13.19 -24.30 -9.29
CA LEU A 250 14.34 -25.03 -8.75
C LEU A 250 13.88 -26.43 -8.37
N ALA A 251 14.40 -27.44 -9.06
CA ALA A 251 14.00 -28.83 -8.87
C ALA A 251 15.21 -29.79 -9.01
N PRO A 252 15.22 -30.92 -8.30
CA PRO A 252 16.24 -31.95 -8.51
C PRO A 252 16.04 -32.63 -9.87
N ASP A 253 17.15 -32.85 -10.58
CA ASP A 253 17.18 -33.55 -11.87
C ASP A 253 17.51 -35.04 -11.66
N GLY A 254 16.48 -35.82 -11.30
CA GLY A 254 16.57 -37.25 -11.03
C GLY A 254 17.35 -37.68 -9.77
N SER A 255 18.22 -36.81 -9.24
CA SER A 255 19.05 -37.02 -8.05
C SER A 255 19.18 -35.72 -7.26
N LEU A 256 19.45 -35.82 -5.95
CA LEU A 256 19.74 -34.64 -5.10
C LEU A 256 21.13 -34.02 -5.38
N SER A 257 21.96 -34.68 -6.19
CA SER A 257 23.28 -34.17 -6.58
C SER A 257 23.20 -33.09 -7.67
N ASN A 258 22.18 -33.15 -8.52
CA ASN A 258 22.01 -32.28 -9.69
C ASN A 258 20.67 -31.57 -9.58
N TRP A 259 20.67 -30.26 -9.77
CA TRP A 259 19.49 -29.43 -9.67
C TRP A 259 19.33 -28.63 -10.95
N GLN A 260 18.11 -28.57 -11.48
CA GLN A 260 17.77 -27.70 -12.59
C GLN A 260 17.14 -26.42 -12.03
N ALA A 261 17.68 -25.27 -12.43
CA ALA A 261 17.19 -23.96 -12.04
C ALA A 261 16.85 -23.13 -13.28
N SER A 262 15.67 -22.51 -13.28
CA SER A 262 15.32 -21.42 -14.19
C SER A 262 15.39 -20.10 -13.43
N LEU A 263 16.25 -19.22 -13.91
CA LEU A 263 16.64 -17.98 -13.28
C LEU A 263 16.31 -16.82 -14.21
N ILE A 264 15.79 -15.73 -13.67
CA ILE A 264 15.45 -14.54 -14.45
C ILE A 264 16.17 -13.34 -13.84
N GLU A 265 16.84 -12.53 -14.65
CA GLU A 265 17.59 -11.35 -14.17
C GLU A 265 16.66 -10.35 -13.49
N VAL A 266 17.09 -9.84 -12.33
CA VAL A 266 16.34 -8.88 -11.53
C VAL A 266 17.23 -7.76 -11.02
N THR A 267 16.71 -6.54 -11.13
CA THR A 267 17.30 -5.33 -10.56
C THR A 267 16.44 -4.82 -9.40
N PRO A 268 17.01 -4.08 -8.43
CA PRO A 268 16.26 -3.51 -7.33
C PRO A 268 15.12 -2.58 -7.78
N ASP A 269 15.32 -1.86 -8.90
CA ASP A 269 14.32 -0.97 -9.53
C ASP A 269 12.97 -1.67 -9.82
N ILE A 270 12.97 -2.99 -10.06
CA ILE A 270 11.74 -3.76 -10.30
C ILE A 270 10.80 -3.71 -9.08
N PHE A 271 11.34 -3.60 -7.88
CA PHE A 271 10.56 -3.62 -6.64
C PHE A 271 10.34 -2.23 -6.04
N GLU A 272 10.81 -1.17 -6.70
CA GLU A 272 10.59 0.20 -6.25
C GLU A 272 9.10 0.55 -6.29
N ASP A 273 8.63 1.21 -5.23
CA ASP A 273 7.24 1.64 -5.14
C ASP A 273 7.11 3.07 -5.64
N GLU A 274 6.90 3.15 -6.94
CA GLU A 274 6.52 4.38 -7.60
C GLU A 274 5.11 4.81 -7.16
N ALA A 275 4.93 6.10 -6.97
CA ALA A 275 3.61 6.65 -6.70
C ALA A 275 2.83 6.73 -8.01
N ALA A 276 1.61 6.21 -8.01
CA ALA A 276 0.74 6.28 -9.18
C ALA A 276 0.39 7.74 -9.53
N PRO A 277 0.16 8.05 -10.82
CA PRO A 277 -0.36 9.35 -11.21
C PRO A 277 -1.72 9.61 -10.56
N VAL A 278 -2.10 10.89 -10.52
CA VAL A 278 -3.33 11.36 -9.87
C VAL A 278 -4.53 10.49 -10.25
N ASP A 279 -5.20 9.98 -9.22
CA ASP A 279 -6.39 9.13 -9.36
C ASP A 279 -7.51 9.85 -10.13
N THR A 280 -7.88 9.29 -11.28
CA THR A 280 -8.90 9.83 -12.18
C THR A 280 -10.31 9.68 -11.64
N VAL A 281 -10.56 8.76 -10.69
CA VAL A 281 -11.86 8.58 -10.05
C VAL A 281 -12.18 9.74 -9.10
N VAL A 282 -11.16 10.43 -8.58
CA VAL A 282 -11.33 11.65 -7.76
C VAL A 282 -11.68 12.87 -8.63
N ASN A 283 -11.69 12.73 -9.97
CA ASN A 283 -12.00 13.83 -10.88
C ASN A 283 -13.52 14.06 -11.04
N PHE A 284 -14.26 14.01 -9.94
CA PHE A 284 -15.45 14.85 -9.86
C PHE A 284 -14.94 16.28 -9.87
N ALA A 285 -14.93 16.90 -11.06
CA ALA A 285 -15.03 18.34 -11.11
C ALA A 285 -16.19 18.71 -10.18
N ILE A 286 -15.89 19.45 -9.11
CA ILE A 286 -16.88 19.92 -8.16
C ILE A 286 -17.71 20.98 -8.88
N ILE A 287 -18.64 20.54 -9.72
CA ILE A 287 -19.64 21.43 -10.33
C ILE A 287 -20.71 21.59 -9.25
N ASN A 288 -20.63 22.69 -8.51
CA ASN A 288 -21.54 23.11 -7.43
C ASN A 288 -21.34 22.44 -6.06
N GLN A 289 -20.23 22.74 -5.38
CA GLN A 289 -20.23 22.58 -3.93
C GLN A 289 -21.03 23.71 -3.26
N PRO A 290 -21.93 23.40 -2.33
CA PRO A 290 -22.52 24.43 -1.47
C PRO A 290 -21.41 25.04 -0.59
N ALA A 291 -21.41 26.37 -0.47
CA ALA A 291 -20.45 27.08 0.37
C ALA A 291 -20.61 26.65 1.84
N LEU A 292 -19.54 26.15 2.46
CA LEU A 292 -19.48 25.90 3.90
C LEU A 292 -19.43 27.24 4.64
N SER A 293 -20.29 27.43 5.63
CA SER A 293 -20.27 28.60 6.51
C SER A 293 -19.06 28.57 7.44
N ALA A 294 -18.48 29.74 7.73
CA ALA A 294 -17.34 29.84 8.64
C ALA A 294 -17.76 29.51 10.09
N PRO A 295 -16.86 28.99 10.95
CA PRO A 295 -17.11 28.85 12.38
C PRO A 295 -17.41 30.23 13.01
N THR A 296 -18.43 30.32 13.86
CA THR A 296 -18.93 31.61 14.38
C THR A 296 -18.71 31.80 15.88
N SER A 297 -18.60 30.73 16.66
CA SER A 297 -18.47 30.76 18.12
C SER A 297 -17.15 30.15 18.57
N LEU A 298 -16.08 30.94 18.50
CA LEU A 298 -14.74 30.57 18.97
C LEU A 298 -14.51 31.05 20.41
N ILE A 299 -13.97 30.18 21.26
CA ILE A 299 -13.66 30.46 22.65
C ILE A 299 -12.14 30.56 22.82
N PRO A 300 -11.59 31.78 22.96
CA PRO A 300 -10.18 32.01 23.23
C PRO A 300 -9.83 31.80 24.71
N ALA A 301 -8.68 31.21 25.00
CA ALA A 301 -8.14 31.08 26.35
C ALA A 301 -6.61 31.20 26.35
N ALA A 302 -6.01 31.65 27.45
CA ALA A 302 -4.57 31.57 27.68
C ALA A 302 -4.29 30.65 28.86
N VAL A 303 -3.36 29.72 28.71
CA VAL A 303 -2.98 28.76 29.74
C VAL A 303 -1.50 28.95 30.07
N LEU A 304 -1.19 29.21 31.34
CA LEU A 304 0.20 29.29 31.81
C LEU A 304 0.80 27.89 31.86
N THR A 305 1.96 27.70 31.23
CA THR A 305 2.71 26.43 31.26
C THR A 305 3.98 26.53 32.11
N GLY A 306 4.40 27.75 32.47
CA GLY A 306 5.53 28.01 33.36
C GLY A 306 5.67 29.47 33.79
N SER A 307 6.76 29.79 34.48
CA SER A 307 7.03 31.17 34.91
C SER A 307 7.38 32.06 33.72
N GLY A 308 6.47 32.97 33.35
CA GLY A 308 6.67 33.93 32.25
C GLY A 308 6.40 33.39 30.84
N VAL A 309 5.81 32.20 30.73
CA VAL A 309 5.54 31.51 29.46
C VAL A 309 4.16 30.85 29.51
N GLY A 310 3.42 30.90 28.41
CA GLY A 310 2.11 30.27 28.29
C GLY A 310 1.73 29.96 26.85
N VAL A 311 0.57 29.32 26.70
CA VAL A 311 0.01 28.87 25.42
C VAL A 311 -1.32 29.56 25.18
N ALA A 312 -1.56 30.02 23.96
CA ALA A 312 -2.88 30.47 23.54
C ALA A 312 -3.68 29.25 23.04
N GLN A 313 -4.89 29.11 23.56
CA GLN A 313 -5.82 28.03 23.24
C GLN A 313 -7.07 28.58 22.55
N LEU A 314 -7.52 27.91 21.49
CA LEU A 314 -8.81 28.18 20.85
C LEU A 314 -9.67 26.92 20.95
N SER A 315 -10.86 27.04 21.52
CA SER A 315 -11.84 25.96 21.60
C SER A 315 -13.10 26.31 20.83
N LEU A 316 -13.74 25.30 20.23
CA LEU A 316 -15.03 25.46 19.57
C LEU A 316 -16.17 25.10 20.51
N ASP A 317 -17.21 25.94 20.53
CA ASP A 317 -18.50 25.51 21.07
C ASP A 317 -19.17 24.54 20.08
N ALA A 318 -19.05 23.24 20.34
CA ALA A 318 -19.61 22.18 19.49
C ALA A 318 -21.14 22.27 19.34
N ASN A 319 -21.83 22.94 20.27
CA ASN A 319 -23.29 23.07 20.25
C ASN A 319 -23.78 24.24 19.36
N LYS A 320 -22.91 25.19 19.00
CA LYS A 320 -23.26 26.40 18.24
C LYS A 320 -22.58 26.52 16.89
N ASN A 321 -21.60 25.67 16.61
CA ASN A 321 -20.86 25.64 15.34
C ASN A 321 -21.22 24.41 14.50
N THR A 322 -22.48 23.99 14.48
CA THR A 322 -22.90 22.93 13.55
C THR A 322 -22.86 23.50 12.12
N PRO A 323 -22.32 22.75 11.13
CA PRO A 323 -22.24 23.19 9.73
C PRO A 323 -23.58 23.55 9.06
N ASP A 324 -24.71 23.32 9.74
CA ASP A 324 -26.07 23.35 9.20
C ASP A 324 -26.75 24.73 9.19
N GLN A 325 -26.11 25.80 9.68
CA GLN A 325 -26.77 27.11 9.71
C GLN A 325 -26.48 27.95 8.44
N ALA A 326 -27.40 27.78 7.48
CA ALA A 326 -27.88 28.73 6.45
C ALA A 326 -27.29 28.73 5.02
N VAL A 327 -27.85 27.86 4.15
CA VAL A 327 -28.37 28.16 2.78
C VAL A 327 -29.55 27.18 2.52
N PRO A 328 -30.71 27.58 1.94
CA PRO A 328 -31.96 26.80 2.02
C PRO A 328 -32.05 25.54 1.13
N ASN A 329 -30.93 24.93 0.72
CA ASN A 329 -30.93 23.74 -0.15
C ASN A 329 -30.05 22.59 0.36
N ILE A 330 -29.63 22.60 1.63
CA ILE A 330 -28.90 21.48 2.23
C ILE A 330 -29.90 20.69 3.10
N THR A 331 -30.30 19.52 2.63
CA THR A 331 -30.89 18.52 3.53
C THR A 331 -29.77 17.98 4.41
N ALA A 332 -29.96 18.07 5.73
CA ALA A 332 -29.01 17.72 6.80
C ALA A 332 -28.39 16.30 6.69
N THR A 333 -28.97 15.43 5.87
CA THR A 333 -28.54 14.04 5.66
C THR A 333 -27.19 13.90 4.94
N ALA A 334 -26.75 14.89 4.15
CA ALA A 334 -25.52 14.78 3.35
C ALA A 334 -24.24 15.18 4.11
N LEU A 335 -24.34 16.03 5.14
CA LEU A 335 -23.18 16.49 5.93
C LEU A 335 -22.98 15.70 7.23
N LEU A 336 -24.05 15.20 7.84
CA LEU A 336 -23.98 14.24 8.96
C LEU A 336 -23.35 12.89 8.57
N ALA A 337 -23.14 12.65 7.28
CA ALA A 337 -22.58 11.42 6.74
C ALA A 337 -21.07 11.48 6.42
N ASP A 338 -20.38 12.61 6.62
CA ASP A 338 -18.93 12.71 6.44
C ASP A 338 -18.19 12.68 7.80
N PRO A 339 -17.80 11.50 8.32
CA PRO A 339 -17.06 11.38 9.57
C PRO A 339 -15.62 11.93 9.51
N LEU A 340 -15.20 12.49 8.36
CA LEU A 340 -13.85 12.94 8.08
C LEU A 340 -13.75 14.46 7.84
N LEU A 341 -14.74 15.27 8.25
CA LEU A 341 -14.53 16.71 8.37
C LEU A 341 -13.30 16.96 9.28
N GLN A 342 -12.55 18.01 8.99
CA GLN A 342 -11.37 18.46 9.72
C GLN A 342 -11.51 19.94 10.06
N LEU A 343 -10.84 20.34 11.12
CA LEU A 343 -10.79 21.72 11.57
C LEU A 343 -9.38 22.25 11.36
N ASP A 344 -9.25 23.31 10.57
CA ASP A 344 -7.98 23.96 10.28
C ASP A 344 -7.92 25.31 11.01
N GLY A 345 -6.81 25.54 11.70
CA GLY A 345 -6.58 26.71 12.54
C GLY A 345 -5.34 27.49 12.11
N ARG A 346 -5.39 28.80 12.28
CA ARG A 346 -4.22 29.67 12.10
C ARG A 346 -4.10 30.68 13.22
N TRP A 347 -2.86 31.05 13.55
CA TRP A 347 -2.55 32.06 14.55
C TRP A 347 -1.50 33.06 14.06
N SER A 348 -1.47 34.24 14.69
CA SER A 348 -0.55 35.33 14.38
C SER A 348 -0.20 36.12 15.62
N ILE A 349 1.08 36.43 15.82
CA ILE A 349 1.57 37.34 16.88
C ILE A 349 1.67 38.81 16.45
N ASN A 350 1.41 39.09 15.17
CA ASN A 350 1.57 40.42 14.56
C ASN A 350 0.23 40.98 14.07
N GLY A 351 -0.87 40.71 14.78
CA GLY A 351 -2.19 41.21 14.41
C GLY A 351 -2.71 40.72 13.05
N GLY A 352 -2.19 39.60 12.54
CA GLY A 352 -2.58 39.02 11.26
C GLY A 352 -1.70 39.38 10.06
N ALA A 353 -0.54 40.02 10.26
CA ALA A 353 0.42 40.29 9.18
C ALA A 353 1.12 39.00 8.67
N THR A 354 1.36 38.04 9.56
CA THR A 354 1.97 36.75 9.26
C THR A 354 1.23 35.65 10.00
N TRP A 355 0.79 34.60 9.30
CA TRP A 355 -0.02 33.52 9.87
C TRP A 355 0.76 32.21 9.89
N SER A 356 0.61 31.46 10.97
CA SER A 356 1.10 30.10 11.12
C SER A 356 -0.10 29.16 11.22
N ASN A 357 -0.10 28.11 10.40
CA ASN A 357 -1.19 27.13 10.33
C ASN A 357 -0.90 25.93 11.26
N PHE A 358 -1.94 25.22 11.67
CA PHE A 358 -1.84 23.94 12.35
C PHE A 358 -3.10 23.09 12.10
N ASP A 359 -2.88 21.79 11.94
CA ASP A 359 -3.96 20.82 11.69
C ASP A 359 -4.54 20.30 13.02
N VAL A 360 -5.86 20.19 13.13
CA VAL A 360 -6.53 19.75 14.36
C VAL A 360 -7.39 18.52 14.08
N LEU A 361 -7.12 17.44 14.83
CA LEU A 361 -8.00 16.28 14.87
C LEU A 361 -9.32 16.67 15.56
N LEU A 362 -10.44 16.38 14.90
CA LEU A 362 -11.78 16.77 15.39
C LEU A 362 -12.14 16.16 16.76
N SER A 363 -11.42 15.13 17.19
CA SER A 363 -11.57 14.50 18.51
C SER A 363 -11.10 15.36 19.68
N GLN A 364 -10.25 16.37 19.43
CA GLN A 364 -9.67 17.18 20.50
C GLN A 364 -10.41 18.50 20.73
N LEU A 365 -11.11 19.05 19.72
CA LEU A 365 -11.87 20.33 19.75
C LEU A 365 -11.10 21.54 20.35
N ILE A 366 -9.78 21.41 20.45
CA ILE A 366 -8.88 22.32 21.14
C ILE A 366 -7.67 22.55 20.24
N MET A 367 -7.35 23.82 20.05
CA MET A 367 -6.19 24.31 19.32
C MET A 367 -5.21 24.94 20.28
N GLN A 368 -3.90 24.69 20.15
CA GLN A 368 -2.89 25.30 21.02
C GLN A 368 -1.70 25.81 20.20
N THR A 369 -1.22 27.00 20.52
CA THR A 369 0.04 27.52 19.97
C THR A 369 1.25 26.84 20.62
N PRO A 370 2.45 26.96 20.02
CA PRO A 370 3.68 26.80 20.77
C PRO A 370 3.72 27.74 21.99
N GLU A 371 4.63 27.47 22.92
CA GLU A 371 4.88 28.33 24.07
C GLU A 371 5.31 29.74 23.62
N LEU A 372 4.63 30.75 24.17
CA LEU A 372 4.83 32.16 23.88
C LEU A 372 5.15 32.92 25.17
N PRO A 373 5.96 33.99 25.09
CA PRO A 373 6.29 34.80 26.25
C PRO A 373 5.06 35.54 26.79
N SER A 374 5.04 35.78 28.11
CA SER A 374 4.03 36.61 28.77
C SER A 374 3.94 38.00 28.13
N GLY A 375 2.72 38.51 27.97
CA GLY A 375 2.43 39.77 27.28
C GLY A 375 2.30 39.66 25.74
N ALA A 376 2.57 38.50 25.14
CA ALA A 376 2.34 38.29 23.71
C ALA A 376 0.83 38.34 23.38
N GLN A 377 0.47 39.13 22.36
CA GLN A 377 -0.87 39.15 21.79
C GLN A 377 -0.94 38.18 20.61
N VAL A 378 -1.89 37.26 20.67
CA VAL A 378 -2.09 36.21 19.66
C VAL A 378 -3.47 36.37 19.06
N THR A 379 -3.53 36.55 17.74
CA THR A 379 -4.77 36.52 16.97
C THR A 379 -4.95 35.13 16.37
N MET A 380 -6.12 34.52 16.51
CA MET A 380 -6.44 33.17 16.03
C MET A 380 -7.70 33.18 15.15
N GLN A 381 -7.75 32.25 14.19
CA GLN A 381 -8.90 32.00 13.32
C GLN A 381 -9.00 30.50 13.01
N ALA A 382 -10.20 30.03 12.67
CA ALA A 382 -10.45 28.65 12.28
C ALA A 382 -11.35 28.56 11.03
N ARG A 383 -11.30 27.43 10.32
CA ARG A 383 -12.19 27.10 9.20
C ARG A 383 -12.48 25.61 9.15
N TRP A 384 -13.58 25.24 8.52
CA TRP A 384 -13.91 23.84 8.23
C TRP A 384 -13.19 23.37 6.98
N VAL A 385 -12.74 22.13 6.99
CA VAL A 385 -12.14 21.43 5.86
C VAL A 385 -12.87 20.10 5.68
N SER A 386 -13.42 19.83 4.51
CA SER A 386 -14.02 18.52 4.24
C SER A 386 -12.96 17.46 3.97
N SER A 387 -13.35 16.19 4.05
CA SER A 387 -12.51 15.03 3.72
C SER A 387 -11.95 15.03 2.29
N ILE A 388 -12.59 15.81 1.41
CA ILE A 388 -12.25 16.01 0.00
C ILE A 388 -11.52 17.34 -0.27
N GLY A 389 -11.13 18.08 0.78
CA GLY A 389 -10.24 19.25 0.69
C GLY A 389 -10.92 20.60 0.48
N SER A 390 -12.24 20.68 0.63
CA SER A 390 -12.99 21.92 0.47
C SER A 390 -13.02 22.72 1.75
N THR A 391 -12.77 24.02 1.67
CA THR A 391 -12.59 24.86 2.86
C THR A 391 -13.67 25.92 2.99
N SER A 392 -14.17 26.17 4.21
CA SER A 392 -14.95 27.37 4.50
C SER A 392 -14.06 28.63 4.48
N ALA A 393 -14.69 29.80 4.49
CA ALA A 393 -13.99 31.02 4.89
C ALA A 393 -13.45 30.88 6.32
N TYR A 394 -12.38 31.60 6.64
CA TYR A 394 -11.91 31.74 8.02
C TYR A 394 -12.94 32.49 8.86
N SER A 395 -13.07 32.06 10.11
CA SER A 395 -13.84 32.74 11.14
C SER A 395 -13.37 34.19 11.35
N THR A 396 -14.16 34.96 12.07
CA THR A 396 -13.69 36.24 12.62
C THR A 396 -12.45 36.02 13.50
N SER A 397 -11.54 37.00 13.46
CA SER A 397 -10.34 37.00 14.30
C SER A 397 -10.70 37.08 15.77
N VAL A 398 -10.08 36.25 16.57
CA VAL A 398 -10.17 36.31 18.04
C VAL A 398 -8.79 36.54 18.61
N ALA A 399 -8.66 37.44 19.60
CA ALA A 399 -7.38 37.76 20.21
C ALA A 399 -7.28 37.24 21.65
N VAL A 400 -6.11 36.75 22.03
CA VAL A 400 -5.72 36.31 23.37
C VAL A 400 -4.43 37.02 23.76
N THR A 401 -4.32 37.45 25.02
CA THR A 401 -3.04 37.90 25.58
C THR A 401 -2.54 36.85 26.55
N ILE A 402 -1.27 36.43 26.42
CA ILE A 402 -0.65 35.51 27.37
C ILE A 402 -0.45 36.26 28.71
N PRO A 403 -1.01 35.75 29.83
CA PRO A 403 -1.01 36.43 31.13
C PRO A 403 0.37 36.52 31.77
#